data_AF-A0A8H7NEI0-F1
#
_entry.id   AF-A0A8H7NEI0-F1
#
_cell.length_a   1.000
_cell.length_b   1.000
_cell.length_c   1.000
_cell.angle_alpha   90.00
_cell.angle_beta   90.00
_cell.angle_gamma   90.00
#
_symmetry.space_group_name_H-M   'P 1'
#
loop_
_entity.id
_entity.type
_entity.pdbx_description
1 polymer ?
#
loop_
_entity_poly.entity_id
_entity_poly.type
_entity_poly.pdbx_seq_one_letter_code
_entity_poly.pdbx_strand_id
1 'polypeptide(L)'
;MTASRCGLPDHDSVAVDAPSFSAVGPWGDRNIRYTFGPMSRHATADSCKAAIRRALATWTNAGVGLTFTEVAANQNPEVYVDFRNANDPDYNMVGGVLAHADYPPGYSVVVRTSLCLCTTMTRSTCG
;
A
#
# COMPACT_ATOMS: atom_id res chain seq x y z
N MET A 1 -16.80 2.47 -15.65
CA MET A 1 -16.16 1.62 -14.61
C MET A 1 -16.99 1.72 -13.34
N THR A 2 -17.73 0.68 -12.96
CA THR A 2 -18.65 0.70 -11.81
C THR A 2 -18.20 -0.18 -10.64
N ALA A 3 -17.23 -1.07 -10.87
CA ALA A 3 -16.71 -1.95 -9.83
C ALA A 3 -15.60 -1.25 -9.02
N SER A 4 -15.61 -1.48 -7.71
CA SER A 4 -14.56 -1.02 -6.80
C SER A 4 -13.21 -1.67 -7.11
N ARG A 5 -12.11 -0.92 -7.00
CA ARG A 5 -10.77 -1.36 -7.40
C ARG A 5 -9.64 -0.73 -6.57
N CYS A 6 -8.43 -1.24 -6.76
CA CYS A 6 -7.19 -0.59 -6.31
C CYS A 6 -6.97 0.74 -7.07
N GLY A 7 -6.34 1.70 -6.41
CA GLY A 7 -5.93 2.97 -7.00
C GLY A 7 -4.60 2.90 -7.76
N LEU A 8 -3.90 1.76 -7.70
CA LEU A 8 -2.74 1.54 -8.56
C LEU A 8 -3.20 1.44 -10.03
N PRO A 9 -2.53 2.13 -10.97
CA PRO A 9 -2.80 2.00 -12.39
C PRO A 9 -2.63 0.54 -12.87
N ASP A 10 -3.64 0.03 -13.57
CA ASP A 10 -3.54 -1.22 -14.32
C ASP A 10 -2.66 -0.95 -15.56
N HIS A 11 -1.53 -1.64 -15.71
CA HIS A 11 -0.72 -1.59 -16.94
C HIS A 11 -0.84 -2.91 -17.69
N ASP A 12 -1.41 -2.87 -18.90
CA ASP A 12 -1.56 -4.04 -19.76
C ASP A 12 -0.19 -4.48 -20.32
N SER A 13 0.29 -5.65 -19.90
CA SER A 13 1.50 -6.31 -20.43
C SER A 13 1.32 -6.94 -21.81
N VAL A 14 0.24 -6.60 -22.54
CA VAL A 14 -0.19 -7.29 -23.77
C VAL A 14 0.13 -6.51 -25.06
N ALA A 15 0.50 -5.23 -24.99
CA ALA A 15 1.05 -4.55 -26.16
C ALA A 15 2.57 -4.81 -26.23
N VAL A 16 3.05 -5.19 -27.42
CA VAL A 16 4.46 -5.45 -27.74
C VAL A 16 5.40 -4.24 -27.50
N ASP A 17 4.84 -3.07 -27.17
CA ASP A 17 5.51 -1.83 -26.76
C ASP A 17 4.97 -1.24 -25.45
N ALA A 18 4.15 -1.98 -24.69
CA ALA A 18 3.69 -1.51 -23.38
C ALA A 18 4.88 -1.41 -22.42
N PRO A 19 5.03 -0.32 -21.64
CA PRO A 19 5.99 -0.29 -20.55
C PRO A 19 5.65 -1.47 -19.63
N SER A 20 6.52 -2.48 -19.64
CA SER A 20 6.43 -3.59 -18.69
C SER A 20 6.42 -2.98 -17.30
N PHE A 21 5.34 -3.18 -16.55
CA PHE A 21 5.27 -2.75 -15.16
C PHE A 21 6.32 -3.54 -14.38
N SER A 22 7.47 -2.89 -14.21
CA SER A 22 8.61 -3.41 -13.48
C SER A 22 8.78 -2.52 -12.27
N ALA A 23 7.90 -2.72 -11.29
CA ALA A 23 8.14 -2.22 -9.95
C ALA A 23 9.27 -3.04 -9.32
N VAL A 24 10.49 -2.84 -9.81
CA VAL A 24 11.68 -3.48 -9.26
C VAL A 24 12.20 -2.55 -8.18
N GLY A 25 11.68 -2.77 -6.99
CA GLY A 25 12.15 -2.15 -5.78
C GLY A 25 12.18 -3.14 -4.64
N PRO A 26 13.28 -3.87 -4.43
CA PRO A 26 13.38 -4.67 -3.22
C PRO A 26 13.36 -3.75 -1.99
N TRP A 27 12.68 -4.19 -0.94
CA TRP A 27 12.93 -3.64 0.38
C TRP A 27 14.42 -3.78 0.72
N GLY A 28 15.03 -2.70 1.20
CA GLY A 28 16.42 -2.74 1.66
C GLY A 28 16.58 -3.69 2.86
N ASP A 29 15.58 -3.68 3.74
CA ASP A 29 15.51 -4.54 4.91
C ASP A 29 14.50 -5.67 4.72
N ARG A 30 14.81 -6.82 5.33
CA ARG A 30 13.88 -7.96 5.39
C ARG A 30 12.91 -7.88 6.56
N ASN A 31 13.21 -7.03 7.54
CA ASN A 31 12.31 -6.71 8.63
C ASN A 31 11.72 -5.32 8.43
N ILE A 32 10.55 -5.25 7.81
CA ILE A 32 9.89 -4.01 7.48
C ILE A 32 9.22 -3.46 8.74
N ARG A 33 9.63 -2.26 9.14
CA ARG A 33 9.01 -1.56 10.27
C ARG A 33 7.79 -0.80 9.80
N TYR A 34 6.67 -1.01 10.47
CA TYR A 34 5.42 -0.31 10.17
C TYR A 34 4.85 0.37 11.40
N THR A 35 4.01 1.39 11.18
CA THR A 35 3.29 2.07 12.24
C THR A 35 1.85 2.36 11.82
N PHE A 36 0.99 2.52 12.82
CA PHE A 36 -0.43 2.84 12.61
C PHE A 36 -0.67 4.34 12.81
N GLY A 37 -1.30 4.95 11.82
CA GLY A 37 -1.88 6.28 11.91
C GLY A 37 -3.35 6.26 12.36
N PRO A 38 -4.14 7.29 11.99
CA PRO A 38 -5.57 7.31 12.24
C PRO A 38 -6.29 6.07 11.70
N MET A 39 -7.15 5.47 12.52
CA MET A 39 -7.93 4.29 12.15
C MET A 39 -9.29 4.66 11.58
N SER A 40 -9.93 3.72 10.88
CA SER A 40 -11.26 3.95 10.32
C SER A 40 -12.29 4.27 11.40
N ARG A 41 -13.12 5.29 11.18
CA ARG A 41 -14.30 5.58 12.04
C ARG A 41 -15.41 4.52 11.96
N HIS A 42 -15.29 3.58 11.02
CA HIS A 42 -16.34 2.60 10.72
C HIS A 42 -16.09 1.23 11.37
N ALA A 43 -14.95 1.05 12.04
CA ALA A 43 -14.61 -0.17 12.76
C ALA A 43 -13.78 0.19 14.01
N THR A 44 -13.70 -0.72 14.97
CA THR A 44 -12.83 -0.50 16.14
C THR A 44 -11.36 -0.47 15.70
N ALA A 45 -10.54 0.31 16.41
CA ALA A 45 -9.11 0.39 16.13
C ALA A 45 -8.46 -1.01 16.20
N ASP A 46 -8.84 -1.83 17.19
CA ASP A 46 -8.30 -3.17 17.35
C ASP A 46 -8.67 -4.10 16.19
N SER A 47 -9.89 -4.02 15.67
CA SER A 47 -10.31 -4.80 14.51
C SER A 47 -9.51 -4.40 13.26
N CYS A 48 -9.33 -3.09 13.04
CA CYS A 48 -8.51 -2.57 11.93
C CYS A 48 -7.06 -3.08 12.03
N LYS A 49 -6.44 -2.91 13.20
CA LYS A 49 -5.06 -3.34 13.44
C LYS A 49 -4.90 -4.86 13.29
N ALA A 50 -5.83 -5.65 13.82
CA ALA A 50 -5.82 -7.10 13.69
C ALA A 50 -5.97 -7.55 12.22
N ALA A 51 -6.82 -6.88 11.44
CA ALA A 51 -6.94 -7.12 10.01
C ALA A 51 -5.63 -6.83 9.26
N ILE A 52 -5.00 -5.69 9.55
CA ILE A 52 -3.73 -5.30 8.90
C ILE A 52 -2.61 -6.26 9.28
N ARG A 53 -2.50 -6.66 10.55
CA ARG A 53 -1.53 -7.68 10.99
C ARG A 53 -1.72 -9.02 10.26
N ARG A 54 -2.97 -9.45 10.04
CA ARG A 54 -3.26 -10.66 9.24
C ARG A 54 -2.86 -10.51 7.77
N ALA A 55 -3.09 -9.34 7.18
CA ALA A 55 -2.65 -9.05 5.81
C ALA A 55 -1.12 -9.13 5.69
N LEU A 56 -0.37 -8.52 6.62
CA LEU A 56 1.09 -8.59 6.65
C LEU A 56 1.60 -10.03 6.87
N ALA A 57 0.94 -10.80 7.74
CA ALA A 57 1.28 -12.20 7.98
C ALA A 57 1.16 -13.08 6.73
N THR A 58 0.33 -12.70 5.74
CA THR A 58 0.24 -13.42 4.46
C THR A 58 1.59 -13.46 3.76
N TRP A 59 2.32 -12.34 3.77
CA TRP A 59 3.65 -12.25 3.17
C TRP A 59 4.71 -12.97 3.99
N THR A 60 4.66 -12.87 5.31
CA THR A 60 5.55 -13.65 6.19
C THR A 60 5.38 -15.15 5.95
N ASN A 61 4.14 -15.63 5.87
CA ASN A 61 3.80 -17.04 5.72
C ASN A 61 4.07 -17.58 4.32
N ALA A 62 4.13 -16.70 3.30
CA ALA A 62 4.53 -17.09 1.96
C ALA A 62 6.00 -17.54 1.86
N GLY A 63 6.80 -17.35 2.91
CA GLY A 63 8.19 -17.82 2.94
C GLY A 63 9.16 -16.95 2.12
N VAL A 64 8.77 -15.73 1.75
CA VAL A 64 9.60 -14.80 0.97
C VAL A 64 10.69 -14.09 1.79
N GLY A 65 10.88 -14.53 3.05
CA GLY A 65 11.88 -14.00 3.98
C GLY A 65 11.60 -12.58 4.46
N LEU A 66 10.33 -12.12 4.40
CA LEU A 66 9.91 -10.84 4.95
C LEU A 66 9.30 -11.02 6.34
N THR A 67 9.65 -10.12 7.27
CA THR A 67 9.01 -9.97 8.57
C THR A 67 8.51 -8.54 8.76
N PHE A 68 7.55 -8.36 9.66
CA PHE A 68 6.95 -7.04 9.90
C PHE A 68 6.97 -6.75 11.39
N THR A 69 7.50 -5.59 11.76
CA THR A 69 7.56 -5.14 13.16
C THR A 69 6.77 -3.86 13.33
N GLU A 70 5.79 -3.86 14.22
CA GLU A 70 5.10 -2.63 14.61
C GLU A 70 6.04 -1.79 15.48
N VAL A 71 6.24 -0.53 15.11
CA VAL A 71 7.05 0.43 15.87
C VAL A 71 6.28 1.72 16.08
N ALA A 72 6.71 2.51 17.07
CA ALA A 72 6.17 3.85 17.27
C ALA A 72 6.58 4.78 16.11
N ALA A 73 5.78 5.82 15.84
CA ALA A 73 6.03 6.76 14.74
C ALA A 73 7.41 7.45 14.81
N ASN A 74 7.98 7.59 16.00
CA ASN A 74 9.31 8.15 16.24
C ASN A 74 10.46 7.12 16.14
N GLN A 75 10.19 5.88 15.72
CA GLN A 75 11.18 4.80 15.61
C GLN A 75 11.52 4.47 14.14
N ASN A 76 11.39 5.46 13.25
CA ASN A 76 11.69 5.37 11.82
C ASN A 76 10.97 4.21 11.11
N PRO A 77 9.62 4.17 11.12
CA PRO A 77 8.88 3.19 10.33
C PRO A 77 9.03 3.46 8.83
N GLU A 78 9.08 2.38 8.05
CA GLU A 78 9.14 2.40 6.58
C GLU A 78 7.74 2.40 5.96
N VAL A 79 6.77 1.79 6.65
CA VAL A 79 5.38 1.71 6.22
C VAL A 79 4.48 2.44 7.22
N TYR A 80 3.74 3.43 6.74
CA TYR A 80 2.68 4.07 7.50
C TYR A 80 1.34 3.50 7.04
N VAL A 81 0.49 3.08 7.97
CA VAL A 81 -0.86 2.58 7.62
C VAL A 81 -1.90 3.47 8.28
N ASP A 82 -2.66 4.19 7.46
CA ASP A 82 -3.70 5.10 7.93
C ASP A 82 -4.97 5.04 7.09
N PHE A 83 -6.06 5.49 7.69
CA PHE A 83 -7.37 5.64 7.05
C PHE A 83 -7.70 7.12 6.99
N ARG A 84 -7.74 7.67 5.78
CA ARG A 84 -8.05 9.08 5.53
C ARG A 84 -9.40 9.27 4.85
N ASN A 85 -9.82 10.52 4.72
CA ASN A 85 -10.98 10.84 3.90
C ASN A 85 -10.67 10.55 2.42
N ALA A 86 -11.67 10.17 1.65
CA ALA A 86 -11.48 9.82 0.24
C ALA A 86 -10.98 11.01 -0.61
N ASN A 87 -11.31 12.23 -0.23
CA ASN A 87 -10.79 13.45 -0.84
C ASN A 87 -9.49 13.90 -0.15
N ASP A 88 -8.47 13.04 -0.16
CA ASP A 88 -7.17 13.37 0.41
C ASP A 88 -6.34 14.21 -0.57
N PRO A 89 -5.55 15.19 -0.09
CA PRO A 89 -4.61 15.94 -0.94
C PRO A 89 -3.57 15.08 -1.65
N ASP A 90 -3.24 13.90 -1.11
CA ASP A 90 -2.31 12.94 -1.72
C ASP A 90 -2.93 12.25 -2.94
N TYR A 91 -4.13 11.67 -2.76
CA TYR A 91 -4.85 11.01 -3.83
C TYR A 91 -6.37 11.09 -3.65
N ASN A 92 -7.06 11.58 -4.68
CA ASN A 92 -8.52 11.65 -4.67
C ASN A 92 -9.13 10.28 -4.99
N MET A 93 -9.56 9.57 -3.95
CA MET A 93 -10.20 8.26 -4.02
C MET A 93 -11.73 8.32 -4.04
N VAL A 94 -12.34 9.50 -4.29
CA VAL A 94 -13.80 9.60 -4.40
C VAL A 94 -14.32 8.72 -5.55
N GLY A 95 -15.19 7.75 -5.24
CA GLY A 95 -15.79 6.85 -6.21
C GLY A 95 -15.41 5.38 -5.96
N GLY A 96 -14.98 4.67 -7.00
CA GLY A 96 -14.70 3.23 -6.94
C GLY A 96 -13.30 2.85 -6.43
N VAL A 97 -12.45 3.81 -6.06
CA VAL A 97 -11.10 3.51 -5.57
C VAL A 97 -11.16 3.19 -4.07
N LEU A 98 -10.56 2.07 -3.68
CA LEU A 98 -10.61 1.60 -2.29
C LEU A 98 -9.35 1.90 -1.49
N ALA A 99 -8.18 1.81 -2.11
CA ALA A 99 -6.86 1.93 -1.48
C ALA A 99 -5.78 2.10 -2.56
N HIS A 100 -4.62 2.66 -2.23
CA HIS A 100 -3.39 2.50 -3.04
C HIS A 100 -2.24 2.06 -2.15
N ALA A 101 -1.00 2.04 -2.59
CA ALA A 101 0.16 1.83 -1.74
C ALA A 101 1.34 2.46 -2.45
N ASP A 102 2.33 2.92 -1.68
CA ASP A 102 3.58 3.31 -2.31
C ASP A 102 4.48 2.12 -2.55
N TYR A 103 5.45 2.34 -3.44
CA TYR A 103 6.58 1.45 -3.60
C TYR A 103 7.52 1.53 -2.39
N PRO A 104 8.39 0.51 -2.22
CA PRO A 104 9.44 0.57 -1.20
C PRO A 104 10.30 1.84 -1.34
N PRO A 105 10.90 2.34 -0.24
CA PRO A 105 11.68 3.57 -0.26
C PRO A 105 12.73 3.60 -1.38
N GLY A 106 12.74 4.69 -2.16
CA GLY A 106 13.68 4.87 -3.27
C GLY A 106 13.22 4.28 -4.61
N TYR A 107 12.02 3.69 -4.67
CA TYR A 107 11.46 3.15 -5.90
C TYR A 107 10.16 3.87 -6.30
N SER A 108 9.86 3.82 -7.59
CA SER A 108 8.64 4.36 -8.19
C SER A 108 8.34 3.57 -9.45
N VAL A 109 7.19 3.84 -10.09
CA VAL A 109 6.95 3.30 -11.43
C VAL A 109 8.01 3.88 -12.37
N VAL A 110 8.88 3.03 -12.91
CA VAL A 110 9.72 3.39 -14.07
C VAL A 110 8.82 3.41 -15.30
N VAL A 111 8.06 4.48 -15.48
CA VAL A 111 7.53 4.83 -16.79
C VAL A 111 8.68 5.38 -17.62
N ARG A 112 8.80 4.99 -18.90
CA ARG A 112 9.81 5.57 -19.83
C ARG A 112 9.65 7.08 -20.08
N THR A 113 8.79 7.75 -19.35
CA THR A 113 8.64 9.21 -19.27
C THR A 113 8.08 9.59 -17.90
N SER A 114 8.95 10.16 -17.05
CA SER A 114 8.67 10.95 -15.83
C SER A 114 8.12 10.23 -14.60
N LEU A 115 8.92 10.25 -13.52
CA LEU A 115 8.63 9.71 -12.19
C LEU A 115 7.29 10.19 -11.62
N CYS A 116 6.49 9.27 -11.07
CA CYS A 116 5.35 9.56 -10.21
C CYS A 116 5.49 8.74 -8.91
N LEU A 117 5.58 9.45 -7.78
CA LEU A 117 5.71 8.93 -6.41
C LEU A 117 4.34 9.12 -5.74
N CYS A 118 3.71 8.11 -5.09
CA CYS A 118 2.41 8.32 -4.44
C CYS A 118 2.06 7.27 -3.35
N THR A 119 2.08 7.71 -2.09
CA THR A 119 2.07 6.90 -0.86
C THR A 119 0.69 6.50 -0.36
N THR A 120 0.54 5.21 0.01
CA THR A 120 -0.26 4.70 1.17
C THR A 120 -1.58 3.93 0.92
N MET A 121 -1.76 2.82 1.65
CA MET A 121 -2.95 1.92 1.71
C MET A 121 -4.02 2.38 2.69
N THR A 122 -5.29 2.34 2.26
CA THR A 122 -6.33 1.45 2.86
C THR A 122 -7.73 1.55 2.22
N ARG A 123 -8.34 0.37 1.93
CA ARG A 123 -9.61 -0.17 2.48
C ARG A 123 -9.93 -1.56 1.89
N SER A 124 -10.08 -2.57 2.76
CA SER A 124 -10.91 -3.75 2.48
C SER A 124 -11.73 -4.06 3.71
N THR A 125 -13.04 -4.19 3.49
CA THR A 125 -14.04 -4.66 4.44
C THR A 125 -13.60 -5.98 5.08
N CYS A 126 -13.34 -5.97 6.39
CA CYS A 126 -13.38 -7.20 7.16
C CYS A 126 -14.84 -7.44 7.53
N GLY A 127 -15.43 -8.42 6.85
CA GLY A 127 -16.57 -9.16 7.41
C GLY A 127 -16.11 -10.10 8.52
#